data_AF-A0A5E4D0V7-F1
#
_entry.id   AF-A0A5E4D0V7-F1
#
_cell.length_a   1.000
_cell.length_b   1.000
_cell.length_c   1.000
_cell.angle_alpha   90.00
_cell.angle_beta   90.00
_cell.angle_gamma   90.00
#
_symmetry.space_group_name_H-M   'P 1'
#
loop_
_entity.id
_entity.type
_entity.pdbx_description
1 polymer ?
#
loop_
_entity_poly.entity_id
_entity_poly.type
_entity_poly.pdbx_seq_one_letter_code
_entity_poly.pdbx_strand_id
1 'polypeptide(L)' 'SSGTLGLAQSPESLTVFPGESTSISCIANESISDSLTWYQQRPSQTPKILIYEA' A
#
# COMPACT_ATOMS: atom_id res chain seq x y z
N SER A 1 -8.94 16.88 18.52
CA SER A 1 -9.76 16.31 17.44
C SER A 1 -9.15 14.97 17.06
N SER A 2 -9.82 13.85 17.30
CA SER A 2 -9.39 12.57 16.74
C SER A 2 -9.84 12.51 15.28
N GLY A 3 -9.01 12.98 14.36
CA GLY A 3 -9.21 12.70 12.94
C GLY A 3 -9.05 11.20 12.70
N THR A 4 -9.95 10.59 11.95
CA THR A 4 -9.76 9.20 11.51
C THR A 4 -8.70 9.20 10.41
N LEU A 5 -7.59 8.50 10.65
CA LEU A 5 -6.57 8.25 9.61
C LEU A 5 -7.21 7.45 8.47
N GLY A 6 -7.15 8.00 7.27
CA GLY A 6 -7.63 7.38 6.04
C GLY A 6 -6.48 7.21 5.04
N LEU A 7 -6.31 5.99 4.54
CA LEU A 7 -5.39 5.65 3.46
C LEU A 7 -6.19 5.28 2.21
N ALA A 8 -5.93 5.96 1.09
CA ALA A 8 -6.52 5.65 -0.20
C ALA A 8 -5.46 5.03 -1.11
N GLN A 9 -5.72 3.83 -1.64
CA GLN A 9 -4.83 3.11 -2.54
C GLN A 9 -5.36 3.13 -3.98
N SER A 10 -4.46 3.16 -4.95
CA SER A 10 -4.80 3.13 -6.38
C SER A 10 -3.69 2.48 -7.21
N PRO A 11 -4.02 1.68 -8.24
CA PRO A 11 -5.37 1.25 -8.63
C PRO A 11 -5.90 0.13 -7.71
N GLU A 12 -7.22 -0.10 -7.72
CA GLU A 12 -7.85 -1.22 -6.98
C GLU A 12 -7.47 -2.59 -7.56
N SER A 13 -7.30 -2.65 -8.89
CA SER A 13 -6.86 -3.84 -9.61
C SER A 13 -6.05 -3.42 -10.82
N LEU A 14 -5.03 -4.22 -11.15
CA LEU A 14 -4.17 -3.99 -12.29
C LEU A 14 -3.73 -5.33 -12.88
N THR A 15 -3.81 -5.44 -14.21
CA THR A 15 -3.26 -6.57 -14.97
C THR A 15 -1.95 -6.13 -15.61
N VAL A 16 -0.89 -6.93 -15.45
CA VAL A 16 0.46 -6.63 -15.95
C VAL A 16 1.09 -7.86 -16.57
N PHE A 17 2.04 -7.67 -17.49
CA PHE A 17 2.82 -8.78 -18.04
C PHE A 17 4.03 -9.13 -17.15
N PRO A 18 4.49 -10.40 -17.14
CA PRO A 18 5.72 -10.75 -16.45
C PRO A 18 6.92 -9.95 -16.99
N GLY A 19 7.66 -9.31 -16.08
CA GLY A 19 8.80 -8.45 -16.42
C GLY A 19 8.46 -6.97 -16.61
N GLU A 20 7.18 -6.61 -16.57
CA GLU A 20 6.74 -5.22 -16.60
C GLU A 20 6.84 -4.58 -15.21
N SER A 21 7.31 -3.33 -15.17
CA SER A 21 7.32 -2.54 -13.93
C SER A 21 5.94 -1.96 -13.66
N THR A 22 5.50 -2.00 -12.40
CA THR A 22 4.21 -1.44 -11.98
C THR A 22 4.35 -0.55 -10.75
N SER A 23 3.36 0.31 -10.53
CA SER A 23 3.29 1.21 -9.39
C SER A 23 1.90 1.16 -8.76
N ILE A 24 1.87 1.16 -7.43
CA ILE A 24 0.66 1.32 -6.61
C ILE A 24 0.90 2.55 -5.74
N SER A 25 -0.08 3.44 -5.69
CA SER A 25 -0.02 4.67 -4.90
C SER A 25 -0.82 4.53 -3.61
N CYS A 26 -0.37 5.18 -2.55
CA CYS A 26 -1.08 5.32 -1.28
C CYS A 26 -1.07 6.81 -0.89
N ILE A 27 -2.25 7.36 -0.58
CA ILE A 27 -2.41 8.75 -0.13
C ILE A 27 -3.02 8.72 1.26
N ALA A 28 -2.32 9.35 2.22
CA ALA A 28 -2.85 9.59 3.56
C ALA A 28 -3.59 10.93 3.60
N ASN A 29 -4.70 10.99 4.32
CA ASN A 29 -5.47 12.22 4.54
C ASN A 29 -4.82 13.18 5.56
N GLU A 30 -3.82 12.71 6.29
CA GLU A 30 -3.06 13.47 7.28
C GLU A 30 -1.56 13.11 7.18
N SER A 31 -0.70 13.92 7.79
CA SER A 31 0.74 13.65 7.81
C SER A 31 1.04 12.41 8.66
N ILE A 32 1.69 11.42 8.05
CA ILE A 32 2.08 10.16 8.72
C ILE A 32 3.60 9.99 8.86
N SER A 33 4.40 11.04 8.59
CA SER A 33 5.86 10.91 8.48
C SER A 33 6.21 9.80 7.48
N ASP A 34 7.06 8.87 7.89
CA ASP A 34 7.47 7.62 7.28
C ASP A 34 6.71 6.42 7.89
N SER A 35 5.67 6.64 8.69
CA SER A 35 4.91 5.56 9.35
C SER A 35 3.95 4.84 8.39
N LEU A 36 4.43 4.46 7.20
CA LEU A 36 3.75 3.63 6.21
C LEU A 36 4.47 2.28 6.05
N THR A 37 3.70 1.20 5.94
CA THR A 37 4.23 -0.14 5.67
C THR A 37 3.41 -0.82 4.58
N TRP A 38 4.09 -1.31 3.55
CA TRP A 38 3.49 -2.06 2.44
C TRP A 38 3.52 -3.55 2.71
N TYR A 39 2.39 -4.21 2.49
CA TYR A 39 2.25 -5.66 2.66
C TYR A 39 1.89 -6.33 1.33
N GLN A 40 2.54 -7.46 1.04
CA GLN A 40 2.10 -8.40 0.02
C GLN A 40 1.23 -9.48 0.65
N GLN A 41 0.02 -9.63 0.15
CA GLN A 41 -0.83 -10.76 0.46
C GLN A 41 -1.06 -11.60 -0.80
N ARG A 42 -0.74 -12.90 -0.71
CA ARG A 42 -1.12 -13.87 -1.74
C ARG A 42 -2.41 -14.57 -1.32
N PRO A 43 -3.22 -15.09 -2.26
CA PRO A 43 -4.41 -15.86 -1.92
C PRO A 43 -4.08 -16.94 -0.88
N SER A 44 -4.87 -16.97 0.20
CA SER A 44 -4.73 -17.92 1.32
C SER A 44 -3.41 -17.87 2.10
N GLN A 45 -2.62 -16.79 1.98
CA GLN A 45 -1.41 -16.59 2.77
C GLN A 45 -1.55 -15.42 3.74
N THR A 46 -0.79 -15.46 4.84
CA THR A 46 -0.65 -14.32 5.74
C THR A 46 0.04 -13.16 5.03
N PRO A 47 -0.36 -11.91 5.28
CA PRO A 47 0.35 -10.73 4.78
C PRO A 47 1.84 -10.77 5.16
N LYS A 48 2.70 -10.39 4.22
CA LYS A 48 4.15 -10.26 4.40
C LYS A 48 4.58 -8.83 4.15
N ILE A 49 5.44 -8.30 5.00
CA ILE A 49 6.01 -6.96 4.82
C ILE A 49 6.88 -6.96 3.55
N LEU A 50 6.66 -5.96 2.69
CA LEU A 50 7.52 -5.68 1.53
C LEU A 50 8.42 -4.47 1.78
N ILE A 51 7.84 -3.38 2.29
CA ILE A 51 8.50 -2.09 2.54
C ILE A 51 8.02 -1.57 3.88
N TYR A 52 8.92 -1.06 4.71
CA TYR A 52 8.65 -0.43 6.01
C TYR A 52 9.26 0.98 6.02
N GLU A 53 8.77 1.83 6.91
CA GLU A 53 9.28 3.21 7.10
C GLU A 53 9.32 4.03 5.78
N ALA A 54 8.17 4.08 5.07
CA ALA A 54 8.04 4.67 3.72
C ALA A 54 7.24 5.98 3.67
#